data_AF-A0A7C5KTZ8-F1
#
_entry.id   AF-A0A7C5KTZ8-F1
#
_cell.length_a   1.000
_cell.length_b   1.000
_cell.length_c   1.000
_cell.angle_alpha   90.00
_cell.angle_beta   90.00
_cell.angle_gamma   90.00
#
_symmetry.space_group_name_H-M   'P 1'
#
loop_
_entity.id
_entity.type
_entity.pdbx_description
1 polymer ?
#
loop_
_entity_poly.entity_id
_entity_poly.type
_entity_poly.pdbx_seq_one_letter_code
_entity_poly.pdbx_strand_id
1 'polypeptide(L)'
;QAFTALVDFAHTPNSLRRALETVRALTTGRVIAVFGCAGLRDVEKRTLMGHIAAELADITLLTAEDPRTEDLNAIIQTTAQAMREKGATETPPEADIQNIPAFLRIPDRGRAIYRAAQLARSGDILIILGKGHEQSMCFGEIEYPWDDREAVRLALNGQPLLSLPTAR
;
A
#
# COMPACT_ATOMS: atom_id res chain seq x y z
N GLN A 1 14.64 -15.13 0.60
CA GLN A 1 14.30 -13.82 1.20
C GLN A 1 14.55 -13.87 2.71
N ALA A 2 14.95 -12.76 3.34
CA ALA A 2 15.23 -12.69 4.79
C ALA A 2 14.13 -11.92 5.59
N PHE A 3 13.01 -11.60 4.94
CA PHE A 3 11.86 -10.90 5.51
C PHE A 3 10.57 -11.64 5.17
N THR A 4 9.49 -11.35 5.90
CA THR A 4 8.17 -11.95 5.67
C THR A 4 7.33 -11.05 4.79
N ALA A 5 6.66 -11.62 3.79
CA ALA A 5 5.70 -10.92 2.94
C ALA A 5 4.30 -11.53 3.12
N LEU A 6 3.30 -10.69 3.36
CA LEU A 6 1.90 -11.08 3.62
C LEU A 6 0.96 -10.34 2.67
N VAL A 7 -0.11 -11.02 2.25
CA VAL A 7 -1.21 -10.42 1.48
C VAL A 7 -2.49 -10.63 2.28
N ASP A 8 -3.23 -9.56 2.54
CA ASP A 8 -4.42 -9.55 3.39
C ASP A 8 -5.54 -8.70 2.78
N PHE A 9 -6.79 -9.06 3.07
CA PHE A 9 -7.99 -8.42 2.51
C PHE A 9 -8.45 -7.17 3.28
N ALA A 10 -7.77 -6.77 4.35
CA ALA A 10 -8.14 -5.62 5.17
C ALA A 10 -8.24 -4.32 4.36
N HIS A 11 -9.48 -3.87 4.12
CA HIS A 11 -9.84 -2.68 3.32
C HIS A 11 -10.77 -1.71 4.09
N THR A 12 -10.98 -1.96 5.39
CA THR A 12 -11.71 -1.09 6.32
C THR A 12 -10.78 -0.59 7.43
N PRO A 13 -11.06 0.56 8.07
CA PRO A 13 -10.23 1.09 9.15
C PRO A 13 -9.96 0.07 10.26
N ASN A 14 -11.00 -0.61 10.75
CA ASN A 14 -10.84 -1.62 11.82
C ASN A 14 -9.97 -2.79 11.36
N SER A 15 -10.22 -3.34 10.15
CA SER A 15 -9.43 -4.46 9.63
C SER A 15 -7.96 -4.07 9.42
N LEU A 16 -7.69 -2.85 8.93
CA LEU A 16 -6.32 -2.34 8.76
C LEU A 16 -5.61 -2.25 10.10
N ARG A 17 -6.25 -1.65 11.12
CA ARG A 17 -5.70 -1.56 12.47
C ARG A 17 -5.36 -2.93 13.04
N ARG A 18 -6.30 -3.88 12.96
CA ARG A 18 -6.09 -5.26 13.43
C ARG A 18 -4.93 -5.94 12.71
N ALA A 19 -4.84 -5.81 11.39
CA ALA A 19 -3.77 -6.40 10.61
C ALA A 19 -2.40 -5.82 11.01
N LEU A 20 -2.29 -4.49 11.09
CA LEU A 20 -1.04 -3.79 11.45
C LEU A 20 -0.57 -4.10 12.88
N GLU A 21 -1.48 -4.11 13.86
CA GLU A 21 -1.14 -4.49 15.23
C GLU A 21 -0.70 -5.96 15.32
N THR A 22 -1.35 -6.85 14.55
CA THR A 22 -0.97 -8.27 14.50
C THR A 22 0.43 -8.44 13.97
N VAL A 23 0.77 -7.84 12.81
CA VAL A 23 2.11 -7.97 12.24
C VAL A 23 3.17 -7.27 13.11
N ARG A 24 2.83 -6.17 13.77
CA ARG A 24 3.72 -5.51 14.73
C ARG A 24 4.13 -6.46 15.86
N ALA A 25 3.21 -7.27 16.38
CA ALA A 25 3.52 -8.24 17.43
C ALA A 25 4.42 -9.40 16.93
N LEU A 26 4.53 -9.61 15.61
CA LEU A 26 5.32 -10.68 15.00
C LEU A 26 6.75 -10.28 14.64
N THR A 27 7.10 -8.99 14.73
CA THR A 27 8.44 -8.51 14.36
C THR A 27 8.98 -7.41 15.26
N THR A 28 10.29 -7.46 15.51
CA THR A 28 11.08 -6.36 16.06
C THR A 28 11.67 -5.45 14.98
N GLY A 29 11.56 -5.84 13.71
CA GLY A 29 11.93 -5.05 12.54
C GLY A 29 10.83 -4.07 12.13
N ARG A 30 10.90 -3.58 10.89
CA ARG A 30 9.92 -2.63 10.38
C ARG A 30 8.67 -3.31 9.85
N VAL A 31 7.53 -2.65 10.00
CA VAL A 31 6.28 -2.97 9.29
C VAL A 31 6.15 -2.02 8.10
N ILE A 32 6.19 -2.60 6.91
CA ILE A 32 6.06 -1.91 5.63
C ILE A 32 4.69 -2.26 5.06
N ALA A 33 3.79 -1.27 5.00
CA ALA A 33 2.42 -1.46 4.52
C ALA A 33 2.25 -0.93 3.10
N VAL A 34 1.53 -1.67 2.25
CA VAL A 34 1.11 -1.22 0.92
C VAL A 34 -0.40 -1.30 0.85
N PHE A 35 -1.07 -0.16 0.63
CA PHE A 35 -2.52 -0.15 0.50
C PHE A 35 -3.03 1.02 -0.32
N GLY A 36 -4.27 0.88 -0.78
CA GLY A 36 -5.04 1.94 -1.42
C GLY A 36 -6.42 2.05 -0.79
N CYS A 37 -7.26 2.89 -1.37
CA CYS A 37 -8.67 2.94 -1.04
C CYS A 37 -9.50 2.91 -2.32
N ALA A 38 -10.55 2.10 -2.35
CA ALA A 38 -11.49 2.10 -3.45
C ALA A 38 -12.25 3.45 -3.61
N GLY A 39 -12.46 3.87 -4.86
CA GLY A 39 -13.32 5.00 -5.25
C GLY A 39 -14.81 4.64 -5.23
N LEU A 40 -15.70 5.64 -5.25
CA LEU A 40 -17.17 5.56 -5.13
C LEU A 40 -17.65 4.76 -3.92
N ARG A 41 -16.88 4.83 -2.84
CA ARG A 41 -17.12 4.17 -1.56
C ARG A 41 -16.92 5.20 -0.46
N ASP A 42 -17.22 4.78 0.77
CA ASP A 42 -17.05 5.59 1.97
C ASP A 42 -15.72 6.37 1.95
N VAL A 43 -15.82 7.69 1.82
CA VAL A 43 -14.68 8.61 1.71
C VAL A 43 -14.03 8.80 3.07
N GLU A 44 -14.81 8.73 4.15
CA GLU A 44 -14.31 8.91 5.53
C GLU A 44 -13.29 7.83 5.88
N LYS A 45 -13.48 6.61 5.35
CA LYS A 45 -12.53 5.50 5.53
C LYS A 45 -11.11 5.86 5.10
N ARG A 46 -10.94 6.71 4.07
CA ARG A 46 -9.62 7.10 3.52
C ARG A 46 -8.80 7.85 4.56
N THR A 47 -9.46 8.76 5.27
CA THR A 47 -8.88 9.56 6.34
C THR A 47 -8.52 8.67 7.54
N LEU A 48 -9.48 7.86 8.00
CA LEU A 48 -9.26 6.96 9.14
C LEU A 48 -8.13 5.95 8.87
N MET A 49 -8.07 5.37 7.67
CA MET A 49 -7.00 4.46 7.28
C MET A 49 -5.64 5.15 7.19
N GLY A 50 -5.59 6.41 6.73
CA GLY A 50 -4.37 7.22 6.76
C GLY A 50 -3.88 7.48 8.18
N HIS A 51 -4.78 7.86 9.10
CA HIS A 51 -4.43 8.04 10.52
C HIS A 51 -3.85 6.75 11.13
N ILE A 52 -4.50 5.61 10.88
CA ILE A 52 -4.05 4.31 11.37
C ILE A 52 -2.68 3.93 10.81
N ALA A 53 -2.46 4.13 9.52
CA ALA A 53 -1.19 3.80 8.87
C ALA A 53 -0.02 4.63 9.44
N ALA A 54 -0.25 5.92 9.68
CA ALA A 54 0.74 6.80 10.30
C ALA A 54 1.09 6.40 11.75
N GLU A 55 0.14 5.80 12.47
CA GLU A 55 0.34 5.36 13.86
C GLU A 55 1.06 4.01 13.97
N LEU A 56 0.83 3.09 13.02
CA LEU A 56 1.16 1.67 13.22
C LEU A 56 2.18 1.08 12.24
N ALA A 57 2.37 1.69 11.06
CA ALA A 57 3.37 1.26 10.08
C ALA A 57 4.60 2.16 10.16
N ASP A 58 5.80 1.59 10.02
CA ASP A 58 7.02 2.40 9.92
C ASP A 58 7.15 3.03 8.53
N ILE A 59 6.71 2.29 7.50
CA ILE A 59 6.70 2.76 6.12
C ILE A 59 5.38 2.39 5.47
N THR A 60 4.72 3.36 4.84
CA THR A 60 3.50 3.14 4.05
C THR A 60 3.70 3.52 2.58
N LEU A 61 3.23 2.68 1.67
CA LEU A 61 3.14 2.99 0.24
C LEU A 61 1.67 3.09 -0.15
N LEU A 62 1.23 4.31 -0.46
CA LEU A 62 -0.12 4.62 -0.90
C LEU A 62 -0.23 4.41 -2.41
N THR A 63 -1.21 3.62 -2.84
CA THR A 63 -1.34 3.17 -4.23
C THR A 63 -2.78 2.93 -4.66
N ALA A 64 -3.02 2.46 -5.88
CA ALA A 64 -4.34 2.07 -6.38
C ALA A 64 -4.91 0.85 -5.65
N GLU A 65 -6.24 0.75 -5.61
CA GLU A 65 -6.97 -0.45 -5.17
C GLU A 65 -8.15 -0.74 -6.10
N ASP A 66 -9.13 0.17 -6.19
CA ASP A 66 -10.22 0.14 -7.18
C ASP A 66 -10.69 1.59 -7.40
N PRO A 67 -9.95 2.42 -8.16
CA PRO A 67 -10.29 3.84 -8.29
C PRO A 67 -11.66 4.06 -8.92
N ARG A 68 -12.15 3.12 -9.74
CA ARG A 68 -13.38 3.25 -10.52
C ARG A 68 -13.32 4.55 -11.33
N THR A 69 -14.39 5.35 -11.34
CA THR A 69 -14.44 6.63 -12.06
C THR A 69 -13.91 7.82 -11.24
N GLU A 70 -13.47 7.62 -10.00
CA GLU A 70 -12.82 8.69 -9.22
C GLU A 70 -11.35 8.87 -9.64
N ASP A 71 -10.86 10.10 -9.48
CA ASP A 71 -9.44 10.41 -9.69
C ASP A 71 -8.57 9.70 -8.64
N LEU A 72 -7.68 8.83 -9.09
CA LEU A 72 -6.78 8.07 -8.23
C LEU A 72 -5.87 8.98 -7.39
N ASN A 73 -5.37 10.07 -7.97
CA ASN A 73 -4.47 10.98 -7.26
C ASN A 73 -5.21 11.71 -6.13
N ALA A 74 -6.49 12.07 -6.33
CA ALA A 74 -7.34 12.64 -5.30
C ALA A 74 -7.57 11.67 -4.15
N ILE A 75 -7.87 10.39 -4.44
CA ILE A 75 -7.99 9.34 -3.41
C ILE A 75 -6.72 9.23 -2.58
N ILE A 76 -5.56 9.08 -3.26
CA ILE A 76 -4.26 8.97 -2.60
C ILE A 76 -3.96 10.24 -1.79
N GLN A 77 -4.28 11.42 -2.32
CA GLN A 77 -4.04 12.70 -1.66
C GLN A 77 -4.83 12.83 -0.36
N THR A 78 -6.08 12.35 -0.31
CA THR A 78 -6.88 12.33 0.92
C THR A 78 -6.19 11.48 2.01
N THR A 79 -5.78 10.26 1.68
CA THR A 79 -5.09 9.38 2.63
C THR A 79 -3.74 9.95 3.05
N ALA A 80 -2.97 10.51 2.11
CA ALA A 80 -1.69 11.17 2.40
C ALA A 80 -1.86 12.37 3.33
N GLN A 81 -2.91 13.18 3.13
CA GLN A 81 -3.20 14.32 4.00
C GLN A 81 -3.50 13.85 5.43
N ALA A 82 -4.30 12.80 5.59
CA ALA A 82 -4.55 12.21 6.90
C ALA A 82 -3.27 11.71 7.57
N MET A 83 -2.36 11.06 6.82
CA MET A 83 -1.06 10.68 7.36
C MET A 83 -0.26 11.89 7.87
N ARG A 84 -0.22 12.99 7.10
CA ARG A 84 0.47 14.23 7.50
C ARG A 84 -0.15 14.87 8.75
N GLU A 85 -1.47 14.82 8.91
CA GLU A 85 -2.16 15.30 10.12
C GLU A 85 -1.72 14.57 11.40
N LYS A 86 -1.24 13.33 11.27
CA LYS A 86 -0.64 12.54 12.36
C LYS A 86 0.87 12.67 12.46
N GLY A 87 1.47 13.62 11.75
CA GLY A 87 2.91 13.90 11.78
C GLY A 87 3.75 12.98 10.92
N ALA A 88 3.15 12.13 10.07
CA ALA A 88 3.91 11.31 9.15
C ALA A 88 4.53 12.19 8.04
N THR A 89 5.83 12.02 7.82
CA THR A 89 6.57 12.73 6.77
C THR A 89 6.47 11.99 5.45
N GLU A 90 6.04 12.69 4.40
CA GLU A 90 6.08 12.17 3.04
C GLU A 90 7.51 12.18 2.51
N THR A 91 7.88 11.15 1.75
CA THR A 91 9.15 11.11 1.01
C THR A 91 9.11 12.10 -0.15
N PRO A 92 10.06 13.05 -0.23
CA PRO A 92 10.21 13.92 -1.39
C PRO A 92 10.52 13.10 -2.66
N PRO A 93 10.04 13.52 -3.84
CA PRO A 93 10.32 12.85 -5.12
C PRO A 93 11.81 12.62 -5.41
N GLU A 94 12.67 13.52 -4.93
CA GLU A 94 14.12 13.52 -5.13
C GLU A 94 14.92 12.78 -4.04
N ALA A 95 14.26 12.29 -2.99
CA ALA A 95 14.94 11.67 -1.87
C ALA A 95 15.60 10.34 -2.25
N ASP A 96 16.72 10.02 -1.59
CA ASP A 96 17.31 8.69 -1.66
C ASP A 96 16.26 7.68 -1.21
N ILE A 97 15.91 6.82 -2.16
CA ILE A 97 14.83 5.89 -2.04
C ILE A 97 15.08 4.86 -0.93
N GLN A 98 16.32 4.71 -0.44
CA GLN A 98 16.66 3.86 0.70
C GLN A 98 16.24 4.44 2.07
N ASN A 99 15.93 5.74 2.15
CA ASN A 99 15.60 6.44 3.38
C ASN A 99 14.21 7.08 3.31
N ILE A 100 13.20 6.22 3.53
CA ILE A 100 11.78 6.61 3.54
C ILE A 100 11.39 6.99 4.98
N PRO A 101 11.03 8.25 5.25
CA PRO A 101 10.78 8.71 6.62
C PRO A 101 9.46 8.19 7.21
N ALA A 102 8.38 8.11 6.43
CA ALA A 102 7.13 7.49 6.88
C ALA A 102 6.26 6.96 5.73
N PHE A 103 6.12 7.69 4.63
CA PHE A 103 5.33 7.18 3.50
C PHE A 103 5.75 7.70 2.12
N LEU A 104 5.28 7.00 1.08
CA LEU A 104 5.34 7.42 -0.32
C LEU A 104 3.97 7.28 -0.99
N ARG A 105 3.79 8.03 -2.08
CA ARG A 105 2.69 7.84 -3.03
C ARG A 105 3.23 7.22 -4.31
N ILE A 106 2.78 6.02 -4.64
CA ILE A 106 3.12 5.33 -5.89
C ILE A 106 1.81 4.84 -6.50
N PRO A 107 1.19 5.60 -7.41
CA PRO A 107 -0.14 5.28 -7.94
C PRO A 107 -0.26 3.89 -8.54
N ASP A 108 0.78 3.41 -9.23
CA ASP A 108 0.80 2.06 -9.78
C ASP A 108 1.06 1.00 -8.69
N ARG A 109 0.11 0.09 -8.51
CA ARG A 109 0.17 -0.93 -7.45
C ARG A 109 1.30 -1.93 -7.63
N GLY A 110 1.64 -2.29 -8.87
CA GLY A 110 2.77 -3.16 -9.17
C GLY A 110 4.09 -2.54 -8.78
N ARG A 111 4.29 -1.26 -9.15
CA ARG A 111 5.45 -0.47 -8.74
C ARG A 111 5.50 -0.27 -7.23
N ALA A 112 4.36 -0.03 -6.57
CA ALA A 112 4.31 0.13 -5.12
C ALA A 112 4.74 -1.15 -4.40
N ILE A 113 4.17 -2.31 -4.75
CA ILE A 113 4.54 -3.61 -4.16
C ILE A 113 6.02 -3.93 -4.42
N TYR A 114 6.48 -3.72 -5.65
CA TYR A 114 7.89 -3.92 -6.00
C TYR A 114 8.81 -3.02 -5.17
N ARG A 115 8.47 -1.74 -5.05
CA ARG A 115 9.22 -0.79 -4.25
C ARG A 115 9.27 -1.19 -2.78
N ALA A 116 8.15 -1.63 -2.22
CA ALA A 116 8.07 -2.09 -0.85
C ALA A 116 8.97 -3.31 -0.59
N ALA A 117 9.04 -4.25 -1.55
CA ALA A 117 9.94 -5.39 -1.48
C ALA A 117 11.42 -4.98 -1.53
N GLN A 118 11.78 -3.95 -2.31
CA GLN A 118 13.13 -3.40 -2.35
C GLN A 118 13.53 -2.67 -1.06
N LEU A 119 12.55 -2.10 -0.34
CA LEU A 119 12.78 -1.41 0.92
C LEU A 119 13.01 -2.38 2.08
N ALA A 120 12.41 -3.57 2.02
CA ALA A 120 12.42 -4.55 3.10
C ALA A 120 13.82 -5.11 3.38
N ARG A 121 14.19 -5.16 4.66
CA ARG A 121 15.44 -5.70 5.19
C ARG A 121 15.17 -6.94 6.03
N SER A 122 16.23 -7.66 6.38
CA SER A 122 16.11 -8.85 7.24
C SER A 122 15.35 -8.54 8.52
N GLY A 123 14.34 -9.37 8.83
CA GLY A 123 13.47 -9.19 9.99
C GLY A 123 12.27 -8.27 9.78
N ASP A 124 12.20 -7.49 8.69
CA ASP A 124 11.01 -6.68 8.41
C ASP A 124 9.80 -7.58 8.05
N ILE A 125 8.60 -7.01 8.18
CA ILE A 125 7.38 -7.56 7.60
C ILE A 125 6.84 -6.58 6.56
N LEU A 126 6.71 -7.06 5.34
CA LEU A 126 5.98 -6.42 4.26
C LEU A 126 4.55 -6.95 4.22
N ILE A 127 3.55 -6.08 4.31
CA ILE A 127 2.13 -6.46 4.25
C ILE A 127 1.40 -5.65 3.17
N ILE A 128 0.73 -6.36 2.26
CA ILE A 128 -0.05 -5.80 1.16
C ILE A 128 -1.52 -5.99 1.52
N LEU A 129 -2.27 -4.89 1.54
CA LEU A 129 -3.62 -4.84 2.10
C LEU A 129 -4.63 -4.37 1.06
N GLY A 130 -5.86 -4.85 1.20
CA GLY A 130 -7.03 -4.36 0.47
C GLY A 130 -7.64 -5.41 -0.45
N LYS A 131 -6.87 -5.93 -1.41
CA LYS A 131 -7.39 -6.86 -2.44
C LYS A 131 -7.40 -8.31 -1.97
N GLY A 132 -6.40 -8.73 -1.18
CA GLY A 132 -6.38 -10.07 -0.60
C GLY A 132 -6.46 -11.19 -1.65
N HIS A 133 -7.63 -11.81 -1.77
CA HIS A 133 -7.90 -12.89 -2.73
C HIS A 133 -8.52 -12.41 -4.05
N GLU A 134 -8.93 -11.14 -4.14
CA GLU A 134 -9.54 -10.55 -5.32
C GLU A 134 -8.58 -10.56 -6.50
N GLN A 135 -9.12 -10.81 -7.69
CA GLN A 135 -8.34 -11.09 -8.91
C GLN A 135 -8.54 -10.02 -10.01
N SER A 136 -9.04 -8.85 -9.64
CA SER A 136 -9.18 -7.71 -10.54
C SER A 136 -8.95 -6.39 -9.83
N MET A 137 -8.80 -5.35 -10.65
CA MET A 137 -8.74 -3.96 -10.24
C MET A 137 -9.53 -3.08 -11.19
N CYS A 138 -10.46 -2.29 -10.65
CA CYS A 138 -11.36 -1.47 -11.44
C CYS A 138 -10.79 -0.07 -11.72
N PHE A 139 -10.59 0.27 -12.99
CA PHE A 139 -10.28 1.63 -13.46
C PHE A 139 -11.33 2.10 -14.46
N GLY A 140 -11.97 3.23 -14.17
CA GLY A 140 -13.19 3.67 -14.87
C GLY A 140 -14.31 2.66 -14.66
N GLU A 141 -14.74 2.04 -15.75
CA GLU A 141 -15.74 0.97 -15.79
C GLU A 141 -15.13 -0.39 -16.19
N ILE A 142 -13.79 -0.46 -16.28
CA ILE A 142 -13.07 -1.64 -16.79
C ILE A 142 -12.38 -2.35 -15.62
N GLU A 143 -12.65 -3.65 -15.49
CA GLU A 143 -11.92 -4.56 -14.61
C GLU A 143 -10.66 -5.06 -15.32
N TYR A 144 -9.50 -4.74 -14.76
CA TYR A 144 -8.21 -5.23 -15.24
C TYR A 144 -7.78 -6.46 -14.42
N PRO A 145 -7.23 -7.51 -15.05
CA PRO A 145 -6.65 -8.64 -14.32
C PRO A 145 -5.57 -8.19 -13.35
N TRP A 146 -5.70 -8.59 -12.09
CA TRP A 146 -4.79 -8.20 -11.03
C TRP A 146 -4.76 -9.22 -9.90
N ASP A 147 -3.61 -9.60 -9.36
CA ASP A 147 -3.51 -10.44 -8.17
C ASP A 147 -2.33 -9.98 -7.30
N ASP A 148 -2.61 -9.51 -6.08
CA ASP A 148 -1.56 -9.07 -5.14
C ASP A 148 -0.57 -10.18 -4.84
N ARG A 149 -1.01 -11.44 -4.82
CA ARG A 149 -0.14 -12.60 -4.55
C ARG A 149 0.81 -12.85 -5.72
N GLU A 150 0.37 -12.61 -6.95
CA GLU A 150 1.23 -12.66 -8.13
C GLU A 150 2.24 -11.50 -8.12
N ALA A 151 1.76 -10.28 -7.89
CA ALA A 151 2.59 -9.09 -7.81
C ALA A 151 3.69 -9.22 -6.74
N VAL A 152 3.35 -9.75 -5.56
CA VAL A 152 4.33 -10.02 -4.50
C VAL A 152 5.34 -11.09 -4.92
N ARG A 153 4.92 -12.19 -5.54
CA ARG A 153 5.85 -13.24 -6.02
C ARG A 153 6.83 -12.69 -7.05
N LEU A 154 6.36 -11.89 -8.00
CA LEU A 154 7.22 -11.23 -8.99
C LEU A 154 8.17 -10.24 -8.32
N ALA A 155 7.68 -9.44 -7.37
CA ALA A 155 8.49 -8.46 -6.66
C ALA A 155 9.64 -9.12 -5.88
N LEU A 156 9.38 -10.25 -5.24
CA LEU A 156 10.39 -11.05 -4.54
C LEU A 156 11.43 -11.67 -5.49
N ASN A 157 11.08 -11.84 -6.76
CA ASN A 157 11.99 -12.26 -7.84
C ASN A 157 12.63 -11.07 -8.58
N GLY A 158 12.48 -9.84 -8.06
CA GLY A 158 13.12 -8.65 -8.61
C GLY A 158 12.38 -8.00 -9.77
N GLN A 159 11.08 -8.29 -9.96
CA GLN A 159 10.29 -7.76 -11.07
C GLN A 159 8.96 -7.14 -10.60
N PRO A 160 8.55 -5.97 -11.11
CA PRO A 160 7.20 -5.46 -10.89
C PRO A 160 6.16 -6.13 -11.81
N LEU A 161 4.93 -6.30 -11.33
CA LEU A 161 3.78 -6.65 -12.19
C LEU A 161 3.19 -5.37 -12.81
N LEU A 162 3.46 -5.13 -14.09
CA LEU A 162 3.08 -3.90 -14.79
C LEU A 162 1.90 -4.11 -15.75
N SER A 163 0.79 -4.67 -15.25
CA SER A 163 -0.41 -4.97 -16.04
C SER A 163 -1.49 -3.89 -16.01
N LEU A 164 -1.39 -2.93 -15.10
CA LEU A 164 -2.43 -1.91 -14.87
C LEU A 164 -2.26 -0.70 -15.80
N PRO A 165 -3.33 0.08 -16.05
CA PRO A 165 -3.25 1.33 -16.82
C PRO A 165 -2.25 2.34 -16.26
N THR A 166 -2.04 2.34 -14.94
CA THR A 166 -1.09 3.18 -14.22
C THR A 166 0.38 2.86 -14.50
N ALA A 167 0.66 1.73 -15.14
CA ALA A 167 2.02 1.30 -15.47
C ALA A 167 2.58 1.95 -16.74
N ARG A 168 1.72 2.57 -17.56
CA ARG A 168 2.06 3.20 -18.84
C ARG A 168 2.60 4.62 -18.69
#